data_AF-A0A8H9WRT1-F1
#
_entry.id   AF-A0A8H9WRT1-F1
#
_cell.length_a   1.000
_cell.length_b   1.000
_cell.length_c   1.000
_cell.angle_alpha   90.00
_cell.angle_beta   90.00
_cell.angle_gamma   90.00
#
_symmetry.space_group_name_H-M   'P 1'
#
loop_
_entity.id
_entity.type
_entity.pdbx_description
1 polymer ?
#
loop_
_entity_poly.entity_id
_entity_poly.type
_entity_poly.pdbx_seq_one_letter_code
_entity_poly.pdbx_strand_id
1 'polypeptide(L)'
;MDHRHPPAEVHIDADLVAALLEQQLPHLDGSELTFVDEGWDNVTYHTGSDYAVRIPRREVAVELILNEQKWLPIIASWLPIAVPRPVGIGVPSALFPWPWSVVEWIPVRRQTSVPSGPPRRPRWPEFCGRCIVLRLPTRPRTRYAEFLFRNDSM
;
A
#
# COMPACT_ATOMS: atom_id res chain seq x y z
N MET A 1 25.26 7.07 -15.88
CA MET A 1 24.78 6.22 -14.78
C MET A 1 23.28 6.37 -14.72
N ASP A 2 22.57 5.26 -14.71
CA ASP A 2 21.13 5.23 -14.86
C ASP A 2 20.44 5.65 -13.55
N HIS A 3 19.70 6.75 -13.54
CA HIS A 3 18.94 7.25 -12.38
C HIS A 3 17.55 6.61 -12.25
N ARG A 4 17.30 5.50 -12.95
CA ARG A 4 16.05 4.76 -12.91
C ARG A 4 15.97 3.90 -11.65
N HIS A 5 15.54 4.52 -10.55
CA HIS A 5 15.15 3.92 -9.27
C HIS A 5 16.29 3.32 -8.42
N PRO A 6 16.25 3.47 -7.08
CA PRO A 6 17.22 2.87 -6.18
C PRO A 6 17.17 1.34 -6.24
N PRO A 7 18.28 0.65 -5.93
CA PRO A 7 18.32 -0.81 -5.93
C PRO A 7 17.37 -1.39 -4.88
N ALA A 8 16.81 -2.57 -5.17
CA ALA A 8 16.10 -3.37 -4.19
C ALA A 8 17.05 -3.82 -3.07
N GLU A 9 16.55 -3.87 -1.85
CA GLU A 9 17.24 -4.44 -0.70
C GLU A 9 16.90 -5.93 -0.52
N VAL A 10 15.75 -6.37 -1.05
CA VAL A 10 15.26 -7.74 -1.00
C VAL A 10 14.81 -8.18 -2.39
N HIS A 11 15.18 -9.40 -2.78
CA HIS A 11 14.67 -10.02 -4.01
C HIS A 11 13.26 -10.56 -3.77
N ILE A 12 12.31 -10.21 -4.65
CA ILE A 12 10.90 -10.59 -4.51
C ILE A 12 10.46 -11.25 -5.82
N ASP A 13 10.30 -12.56 -5.78
CA ASP A 13 9.78 -13.38 -6.87
C ASP A 13 8.34 -13.85 -6.58
N ALA A 14 7.73 -14.51 -7.57
CA ALA A 14 6.38 -15.05 -7.44
C ALA A 14 6.29 -16.14 -6.37
N ASP A 15 7.34 -16.96 -6.22
CA ASP A 15 7.39 -18.06 -5.25
C ASP A 15 7.34 -17.53 -3.81
N LEU A 16 8.10 -16.48 -3.51
CA LEU A 16 8.02 -15.79 -2.22
C LEU A 16 6.62 -15.25 -1.97
N VAL A 17 6.00 -14.61 -2.97
CA VAL A 17 4.66 -14.04 -2.83
C VAL A 17 3.62 -15.12 -2.60
N ALA A 18 3.68 -16.23 -3.31
CA ALA A 18 2.80 -17.37 -3.12
C ALA A 18 2.95 -17.95 -1.70
N ALA A 19 4.19 -18.15 -1.24
CA ALA A 19 4.46 -18.67 0.10
C ALA A 19 3.95 -17.74 1.21
N LEU A 20 4.06 -16.43 1.02
CA LEU A 20 3.53 -15.43 1.96
C LEU A 20 1.99 -15.45 2.01
N LEU A 21 1.33 -15.57 0.86
CA LEU A 21 -0.13 -15.71 0.77
C LEU A 21 -0.58 -17.00 1.46
N GLU A 22 0.05 -18.13 1.16
CA GLU A 22 -0.29 -19.42 1.78
C GLU A 22 -0.10 -19.39 3.30
N GLN A 23 0.99 -18.78 3.78
CA GLN A 23 1.29 -18.71 5.21
C GLN A 23 0.30 -17.82 5.98
N GLN A 24 -0.08 -16.66 5.42
CA GLN A 24 -0.75 -15.60 6.20
C GLN A 24 -2.18 -15.30 5.75
N LEU A 25 -2.49 -15.54 4.48
CA LEU A 25 -3.78 -15.22 3.86
C LEU A 25 -4.26 -16.38 2.97
N PRO A 26 -4.40 -17.62 3.51
CA PRO A 26 -4.67 -18.83 2.71
C PRO A 26 -6.05 -18.85 2.00
N HIS A 27 -6.91 -17.88 2.31
CA HIS A 27 -8.20 -17.69 1.64
C HIS A 27 -8.08 -16.91 0.32
N LEU A 28 -6.91 -16.32 0.05
CA LEU A 28 -6.61 -15.64 -1.20
C LEU A 28 -5.88 -16.58 -2.14
N ASP A 29 -6.22 -16.51 -3.43
CA ASP A 29 -5.59 -17.35 -4.44
C ASP A 29 -4.17 -16.87 -4.76
N GLY A 30 -3.19 -17.71 -4.45
CA GLY A 30 -1.78 -17.50 -4.78
C GLY A 30 -1.28 -18.36 -5.94
N SER A 31 -2.16 -19.12 -6.60
CA SER A 31 -1.78 -20.06 -7.66
C SER A 31 -1.49 -19.39 -9.01
N GLU A 32 -2.10 -18.23 -9.28
CA GLU A 32 -1.87 -17.43 -10.49
C GLU A 32 -1.34 -16.05 -10.14
N LEU A 33 -0.01 -15.92 -10.05
CA LEU A 33 0.66 -14.65 -9.81
C LEU A 33 1.29 -14.10 -11.09
N THR A 34 0.81 -12.94 -11.53
CA THR A 34 1.39 -12.21 -12.67
C THR A 34 2.14 -10.99 -12.15
N PHE A 35 3.42 -10.88 -12.50
CA PHE A 35 4.21 -9.68 -12.23
C PHE A 35 3.58 -8.47 -12.94
N VAL A 36 3.34 -7.39 -12.19
CA VAL A 36 2.77 -6.15 -12.73
C VAL A 36 3.86 -5.12 -12.94
N ASP A 37 4.58 -4.77 -11.87
CA ASP A 37 5.60 -3.73 -11.90
C ASP A 37 6.54 -3.83 -10.69
N GLU A 38 7.72 -3.27 -10.85
CA GLU A 38 8.72 -3.05 -9.80
C GLU A 38 9.00 -1.54 -9.71
N GLY A 39 8.30 -0.89 -8.79
CA GLY A 39 8.42 0.55 -8.59
C GLY A 39 9.64 0.94 -7.75
N TRP A 40 9.66 2.20 -7.29
CA TRP A 40 10.69 2.70 -6.36
C TRP A 40 10.72 1.94 -5.03
N ASP A 41 9.53 1.60 -4.53
CA ASP A 41 9.34 1.21 -3.14
C ASP A 41 8.71 -0.19 -3.00
N ASN A 42 7.97 -0.64 -4.00
CA ASN A 42 7.23 -1.90 -3.95
C ASN A 42 7.35 -2.70 -5.25
N VAL A 43 7.36 -4.02 -5.11
CA VAL A 43 7.05 -4.98 -6.18
C VAL A 43 5.56 -5.30 -6.10
N THR A 44 4.89 -5.33 -7.24
CA THR A 44 3.45 -5.63 -7.31
C THR A 44 3.18 -6.86 -8.17
N TYR A 45 2.41 -7.79 -7.61
CA TYR A 45 1.88 -8.97 -8.31
C TYR A 45 0.35 -8.93 -8.36
N HIS A 46 -0.25 -9.36 -9.46
CA HIS A 46 -1.70 -9.56 -9.60
C HIS A 46 -2.03 -11.04 -9.40
N THR A 47 -3.09 -11.32 -8.63
CA THR A 47 -3.50 -12.68 -8.19
C THR A 47 -4.47 -13.39 -9.14
N GLY A 48 -4.66 -12.86 -10.36
CA GLY A 48 -5.65 -13.37 -11.32
C GLY A 48 -7.12 -13.12 -10.95
N SER A 49 -7.40 -12.83 -9.68
CA SER A 49 -8.72 -12.90 -9.03
C SER A 49 -9.19 -11.57 -8.42
N ASP A 50 -8.76 -10.44 -9.00
CA ASP A 50 -9.11 -9.06 -8.61
C ASP A 50 -8.30 -8.44 -7.45
N TYR A 51 -7.16 -9.02 -7.09
CA TYR A 51 -6.28 -8.43 -6.08
C TYR A 51 -4.86 -8.18 -6.57
N ALA A 52 -4.24 -7.14 -6.02
CA ALA A 52 -2.81 -6.91 -6.12
C ALA A 52 -2.11 -7.11 -4.77
N VAL A 53 -1.02 -7.87 -4.80
CA VAL A 53 -0.08 -8.01 -3.69
C VAL A 53 1.01 -6.97 -3.86
N ARG A 54 1.22 -6.14 -2.82
CA ARG A 54 2.24 -5.08 -2.78
C ARG A 54 3.26 -5.43 -1.70
N ILE A 55 4.47 -5.76 -2.15
CA ILE A 55 5.58 -6.13 -1.27
C ILE A 55 6.63 -5.02 -1.28
N PRO A 56 7.02 -4.44 -0.12
CA PRO A 56 8.06 -3.43 -0.08
C PRO A 56 9.41 -4.04 -0.47
N ARG A 57 10.15 -3.38 -1.36
CA ARG A 57 11.49 -3.83 -1.79
C ARG A 57 12.63 -3.14 -1.05
N ARG A 58 12.30 -2.18 -0.18
CA ARG A 58 13.22 -1.36 0.61
C ARG A 58 12.64 -1.06 1.99
N GLU A 59 13.47 -1.02 3.03
CA GLU A 59 13.03 -0.76 4.40
C GLU A 59 12.35 0.62 4.53
N VAL A 60 12.81 1.60 3.77
CA VAL A 60 12.22 2.96 3.78
C VAL A 60 10.75 2.97 3.36
N ALA A 61 10.30 1.95 2.60
CA ALA A 61 8.92 1.82 2.16
C ALA A 61 7.98 1.27 3.26
N VAL A 62 8.52 0.72 4.34
CA VAL A 62 7.73 0.10 5.42
C VAL A 62 6.77 1.09 6.05
N GLU A 63 7.22 2.32 6.34
CA GLU A 63 6.37 3.36 6.91
C GLU A 63 5.25 3.77 5.94
N LEU A 64 5.50 3.73 4.62
CA LEU A 64 4.50 4.02 3.61
C LEU A 64 3.41 2.94 3.59
N ILE A 65 3.79 1.66 3.59
CA ILE A 65 2.84 0.54 3.64
C ILE A 65 1.96 0.60 4.90
N LEU A 66 2.56 0.85 6.07
CA LEU A 66 1.80 0.97 7.32
C LEU A 66 0.81 2.15 7.29
N ASN A 67 1.21 3.27 6.69
CA ASN A 67 0.32 4.42 6.52
C ASN A 67 -0.81 4.12 5.53
N GLU A 68 -0.53 3.45 4.41
CA GLU A 68 -1.54 2.99 3.46
C GLU A 68 -2.57 2.07 4.14
N GLN A 69 -2.10 1.06 4.88
CA GLN A 69 -2.94 0.12 5.63
C GLN A 69 -3.87 0.81 6.63
N LYS A 70 -3.36 1.82 7.33
CA LYS A 70 -4.11 2.56 8.34
C LYS A 70 -5.15 3.50 7.73
N TRP A 71 -4.77 4.26 6.71
CA TRP A 71 -5.55 5.41 6.25
C TRP A 71 -6.39 5.15 5.02
N LEU A 72 -6.00 4.24 4.12
CA LEU A 72 -6.78 3.97 2.90
C LEU A 72 -8.20 3.48 3.18
N PRO A 73 -8.47 2.60 4.17
CA PRO A 73 -9.85 2.20 4.47
C PRO A 73 -10.74 3.38 4.90
N ILE A 74 -10.15 4.34 5.62
CA ILE A 74 -10.85 5.56 6.07
C ILE A 74 -11.05 6.49 4.88
N ILE A 75 -10.01 6.75 4.09
CA ILE A 75 -10.08 7.67 2.94
C ILE A 75 -11.04 7.15 1.87
N ALA A 76 -11.05 5.84 1.63
CA ALA A 76 -11.90 5.19 0.63
C ALA A 76 -13.38 5.49 0.84
N SER A 77 -13.87 5.58 2.08
CA SER A 77 -15.28 5.86 2.34
C SER A 77 -15.69 7.31 2.08
N TRP A 78 -14.74 8.20 1.76
CA TRP A 78 -14.97 9.64 1.55
C TRP A 78 -14.73 10.06 0.10
N LEU A 79 -14.18 9.17 -0.73
CA LEU A 79 -13.83 9.47 -2.11
C LEU A 79 -14.91 8.97 -3.08
N PRO A 80 -15.28 9.77 -4.10
CA PRO A 80 -16.19 9.32 -5.15
C PRO A 80 -15.50 8.42 -6.20
N ILE A 81 -14.22 8.07 -5.98
CA ILE A 81 -13.39 7.27 -6.87
C ILE A 81 -12.86 6.04 -6.12
N ALA A 82 -12.66 4.94 -6.84
CA ALA A 82 -12.03 3.75 -6.30
C ALA A 82 -10.57 4.04 -5.91
N VAL A 83 -10.14 3.52 -4.76
CA VAL A 83 -8.76 3.54 -4.27
C VAL A 83 -8.37 2.13 -3.85
N PRO A 84 -7.08 1.74 -3.94
CA PRO A 84 -6.63 0.37 -3.69
C PRO A 84 -6.75 0.04 -2.20
N ARG A 85 -7.95 -0.32 -1.77
CA ARG A 85 -8.25 -0.56 -0.36
C ARG A 85 -7.57 -1.85 0.09
N PRO A 86 -6.84 -1.84 1.22
CA PRO A 86 -6.31 -3.05 1.82
C PRO A 86 -7.43 -4.04 2.14
N VAL A 87 -7.31 -5.27 1.63
CA VAL A 87 -8.18 -6.41 1.93
C VAL A 87 -7.45 -7.49 2.73
N GLY A 88 -6.11 -7.49 2.68
CA GLY A 88 -5.25 -8.35 3.47
C GLY A 88 -4.03 -7.58 3.96
N ILE A 89 -3.61 -7.87 5.20
CA ILE A 89 -2.42 -7.29 5.81
C ILE A 89 -1.48 -8.45 6.15
N GLY A 90 -0.30 -8.41 5.54
CA GLY A 90 0.80 -9.28 5.87
C GLY A 90 1.67 -8.69 6.97
N VAL A 91 2.09 -9.54 7.90
CA VAL A 91 2.99 -9.21 9.00
C VAL A 91 4.40 -9.76 8.74
N PRO A 92 5.45 -9.17 9.36
CA PRO A 92 6.79 -9.74 9.36
C PRO A 92 6.80 -11.20 9.80
N SER A 93 7.61 -12.03 9.13
CA SER A 93 7.75 -13.45 9.40
C SER A 93 9.18 -13.92 9.08
N ALA A 94 9.45 -15.21 9.29
CA ALA A 94 10.71 -15.82 8.88
C ALA A 94 10.94 -15.78 7.35
N LEU A 95 9.86 -15.75 6.54
CA LEU A 95 9.95 -15.68 5.08
C LEU A 95 10.24 -14.26 4.59
N PHE A 96 9.74 -13.24 5.30
CA PHE A 96 9.87 -11.86 4.86
C PHE A 96 9.83 -10.88 6.05
N PRO A 97 10.80 -9.95 6.16
CA PRO A 97 11.02 -9.18 7.39
C PRO A 97 10.07 -7.99 7.58
N TRP A 98 9.29 -7.62 6.57
CA TRP A 98 8.52 -6.37 6.56
C TRP A 98 7.01 -6.61 6.42
N PRO A 99 6.17 -5.68 6.90
CA PRO A 99 4.74 -5.73 6.60
C PRO A 99 4.51 -5.53 5.10
N TRP A 100 3.43 -6.13 4.60
CA TRP A 100 3.04 -6.08 3.19
C TRP A 100 1.51 -6.07 3.08
N SER A 101 0.97 -5.78 1.90
CA SER A 101 -0.47 -5.59 1.72
C SER A 101 -1.00 -6.36 0.54
N VAL A 102 -2.23 -6.87 0.67
CA VAL A 102 -3.09 -7.21 -0.47
C VAL A 102 -4.16 -6.14 -0.58
N VAL A 103 -4.32 -5.58 -1.77
CA VAL A 103 -5.27 -4.51 -2.06
C VAL A 103 -6.21 -4.91 -3.21
N GLU A 104 -7.38 -4.29 -3.25
CA GLU A 104 -8.27 -4.37 -4.41
C GLU A 104 -7.53 -3.95 -5.69
N TRP A 105 -7.64 -4.77 -6.74
CA TRP A 105 -7.12 -4.43 -8.05
C TRP A 105 -8.01 -3.37 -8.70
N ILE A 106 -7.40 -2.26 -9.11
CA ILE A 106 -8.08 -1.23 -9.88
C ILE A 106 -7.49 -1.24 -11.28
N PRO A 107 -8.26 -1.64 -12.30
CA PRO A 107 -7.83 -1.60 -13.69
C PRO A 107 -7.49 -0.16 -14.09
N VAL A 108 -6.19 0.16 -14.12
CA VAL A 108 -5.72 1.46 -14.57
C VAL A 108 -5.68 1.48 -16.09
N ARG A 109 -6.60 2.22 -16.72
CA ARG A 109 -6.34 2.77 -18.05
C ARG A 109 -5.38 3.94 -17.88
N ARG A 110 -4.18 3.87 -18.47
CA ARG A 110 -3.32 5.06 -18.57
C ARG A 110 -4.12 6.18 -19.21
N GLN A 111 -4.38 7.25 -18.46
CA GLN A 111 -4.85 8.50 -19.05
C GLN A 111 -3.64 9.18 -19.67
N THR A 112 -3.54 9.10 -20.99
CA THR A 112 -2.48 9.78 -21.77
C THR A 112 -2.69 11.30 -21.85
N SER A 113 -3.83 11.80 -21.38
CA SER A 113 -4.14 13.21 -21.31
C SER A 113 -5.20 13.48 -20.24
N VAL A 114 -4.90 14.37 -19.31
CA VAL A 114 -5.93 15.10 -18.56
C VAL A 114 -6.42 16.22 -19.50
N PRO A 115 -7.73 16.39 -19.75
CA PRO A 115 -8.21 17.57 -20.46
C PRO A 115 -7.76 18.81 -19.69
N SER A 116 -6.88 19.61 -20.29
CA SER A 116 -6.43 20.89 -19.76
C SER A 116 -7.55 21.92 -19.91
N GLY A 117 -8.63 21.74 -19.15
CA GLY A 117 -9.66 22.73 -18.92
C GLY A 117 -9.65 23.09 -17.42
N PRO A 118 -9.92 24.35 -17.05
CA PRO A 118 -10.08 24.68 -15.64
C PRO A 118 -11.17 23.76 -15.05
N PRO A 119 -10.98 23.22 -13.83
CA PRO A 119 -12.01 22.41 -13.20
C PRO A 119 -13.31 23.22 -13.20
N ARG A 120 -14.40 22.64 -13.73
CA ARG A 120 -15.74 23.21 -13.53
C ARG A 120 -15.96 23.25 -12.03
N ARG A 121 -15.78 24.43 -11.43
CA ARG A 121 -16.03 24.65 -10.00
C ARG A 121 -17.51 24.35 -9.76
N PRO A 122 -17.89 23.35 -8.94
CA PRO A 122 -19.24 23.34 -8.42
C PRO A 122 -19.44 24.66 -7.64
N ARG A 123 -20.62 25.25 -7.77
CA ARG A 123 -20.97 26.50 -7.10
C ARG A 123 -21.14 26.17 -5.61
N TRP A 124 -20.12 26.45 -4.80
CA TRP A 124 -20.14 26.27 -3.35
C TRP A 124 -20.78 27.49 -2.68
N PRO A 125 -21.90 27.32 -1.97
CA PRO A 125 -22.08 27.95 -0.67
C PRO A 125 -22.17 26.87 0.41
N GLU A 126 -21.42 27.06 1.51
CA GLU A 126 -21.57 26.35 2.80
C GLU A 126 -20.83 25.01 3.02
N PHE A 127 -19.52 24.97 2.76
CA PHE A 127 -18.65 23.99 3.43
C PHE A 127 -17.39 24.68 3.96
N CYS A 128 -17.55 25.48 5.01
CA CYS A 128 -16.43 25.98 5.81
C CYS A 128 -16.15 25.01 6.96
N GLY A 129 -14.93 24.47 6.98
CA GLY A 129 -14.27 24.09 8.23
C GLY A 129 -13.75 22.66 8.35
N ARG A 130 -12.82 22.21 7.49
CA ARG A 130 -11.61 21.45 7.90
C ARG A 130 -10.76 21.07 6.69
N CYS A 131 -9.85 21.97 6.30
CA CYS A 131 -8.65 21.54 5.60
C CYS A 131 -7.71 20.94 6.65
N ILE A 132 -7.73 19.61 6.82
CA ILE A 132 -6.65 18.93 7.53
C ILE A 132 -5.47 18.87 6.57
N VAL A 133 -4.61 19.88 6.64
CA VAL A 133 -3.24 19.75 6.16
C VAL A 133 -2.60 18.70 7.07
N LEU A 134 -2.44 17.47 6.60
CA LEU A 134 -1.62 16.46 7.27
C LEU A 134 -0.17 16.97 7.23
N ARG A 135 0.20 17.78 8.22
CA ARG A 135 1.58 18.15 8.48
C ARG A 135 2.24 16.91 9.09
N LEU A 136 2.90 16.11 8.25
CA LEU A 136 3.77 15.03 8.71
C LEU A 136 4.80 15.66 9.69
N PRO A 137 4.88 15.21 10.95
CA PRO A 137 5.91 15.71 11.86
C PRO A 137 7.27 15.25 11.35
N THR A 138 8.18 16.20 11.16
CA THR A 138 9.60 15.94 10.95
C THR A 138 10.14 15.09 12.12
N ARG A 139 10.64 13.90 11.80
CA ARG A 139 11.17 12.89 12.74
C ARG A 139 12.20 13.48 13.72
N PRO A 140 12.15 13.14 15.02
CA PRO A 140 13.35 13.04 15.84
C PRO A 140 13.83 11.58 15.87
N ARG A 141 15.13 11.39 15.61
CA ARG A 141 15.87 10.14 15.78
C ARG A 141 15.86 9.70 17.25
N THR A 142 15.19 8.62 17.65
CA THR A 142 15.69 7.71 18.73
C THR A 142 14.95 6.36 18.75
N ARG A 143 15.75 5.29 18.93
CA ARG A 143 15.50 3.91 19.42
C ARG A 143 14.05 3.40 19.54
N TYR A 144 13.77 2.31 18.82
CA TYR A 144 12.69 1.38 19.14
C TYR A 144 13.22 0.23 20.01
N ALA A 145 12.78 0.21 21.26
CA ALA A 145 12.58 -1.00 22.03
C ALA A 145 11.30 -0.78 22.84
N GLU A 146 10.44 -1.79 22.84
CA GLU A 146 9.29 -1.97 23.73
C GLU A 146 8.08 -1.05 23.52
N PHE A 147 7.05 -1.57 22.85
CA PHE A 147 5.69 -1.49 23.37
C PHE A 147 4.88 -2.66 22.80
N LEU A 148 4.89 -3.76 23.56
CA LEU A 148 3.97 -4.87 23.39
C LEU A 148 2.56 -4.39 23.72
N PHE A 149 1.60 -4.78 22.88
CA PHE A 149 0.17 -4.73 23.21
C PHE A 149 -0.07 -5.47 24.52
N ARG A 150 -0.28 -4.73 25.62
CA ARG A 150 -1.08 -5.22 26.74
C ARG A 150 -2.52 -5.30 26.24
N ASN A 151 -3.04 -6.51 26.13
CA ASN A 151 -4.48 -6.74 26.07
C ASN A 151 -4.90 -7.16 27.48
N ASP A 152 -5.62 -6.27 28.16
CA ASP A 152 -6.40 -6.60 29.35
C ASP A 152 -7.78 -7.13 28.91
N SER A 153 -8.35 -8.00 29.76
CA SER A 153 -9.64 -8.73 29.66
C SER A 153 -9.49 -10.11 29.01
N MET A 154 -9.74 -11.23 29.70
CA MET A 154 -10.67 -11.54 30.79
C MET A 154 -10.17 -12.73 31.61
#